data_AF-A0A7Y5NXR7-F1
#
_entry.id   AF-A0A7Y5NXR7-F1
#
_cell.length_a   1.000
_cell.length_b   1.000
_cell.length_c   1.000
_cell.angle_alpha   90.00
_cell.angle_beta   90.00
_cell.angle_gamma   90.00
#
_symmetry.space_group_name_H-M   'P 1'
#
loop_
_entity.id
_entity.type
_entity.pdbx_description
1 polymer ?
#
loop_
_entity_poly.entity_id
_entity_poly.type
_entity_poly.pdbx_seq_one_letter_code
_entity_poly.pdbx_strand_id
1 'polypeptide(L)'
;MKEITEGMSNRKIAYGLGLAAALQGAALTACSSPGDAPPSANAEPTAIAETSAAVVQSASASSSSTAAIASIPAGPPRLKPVARFEPMGFGSLQELGDTIVVTGNGNKVGKLSRQGVEWAVDLPEDDPPETINGAMVMQGIAGRYPDKLGVIRESTYGRWPRPTWQPVKGNVAAAVTFAPGGGPGSVLGAVVIDDTTLIAGWDHFEGARIVHAGGPWKGFSVSTFEEGCGKKSQYYRYTAISPTVFGATRAGTAFFGGQRCDDEGPALEIWGAAGGKSKIFPLEGIPKDAWFHDDFVRGNGDVAWVVAGDRVIEVSGGKPTILPPLGGPGRTARIFGGDGKVYAVKAGEIKSLEGGAWKLVATLPWPAEYPDMVAMDGSFWATSSAKLYELVPNTEPEGECKTPFVFLYDVSYKSEPNYTFPTTRKALATFPDIDKLQLVDFVEGGRRLGLVVPSKEVGEAVIAHVKGSMKDEDPRLVCYAPAKPRVVSIKP
;
A
#
# COMPACT_ATOMS: atom_id res chain seq x y z
N MET A 1 -2.72 -41.97 -10.52
CA MET A 1 -2.81 -40.58 -11.01
C MET A 1 -4.15 -40.36 -11.70
N LYS A 2 -5.20 -40.30 -10.88
CA LYS A 2 -6.58 -39.85 -11.11
C LYS A 2 -7.26 -40.11 -9.77
N GLU A 3 -8.06 -39.14 -9.29
CA GLU A 3 -8.76 -39.12 -8.00
C GLU A 3 -7.91 -38.89 -6.74
N ILE A 4 -7.58 -37.62 -6.45
CA ILE A 4 -7.69 -37.02 -5.11
C ILE A 4 -7.95 -35.51 -5.32
N THR A 5 -9.21 -35.11 -5.50
CA THR A 5 -9.60 -33.69 -5.38
C THR A 5 -11.07 -33.61 -4.99
N GLU A 6 -11.38 -33.87 -3.73
CA GLU A 6 -12.63 -33.44 -3.07
C GLU A 6 -12.55 -33.83 -1.59
N GLY A 7 -12.40 -32.85 -0.69
CA GLY A 7 -12.34 -33.18 0.74
C GLY A 7 -11.83 -32.12 1.69
N MET A 8 -12.17 -30.83 1.50
CA MET A 8 -12.01 -29.84 2.57
C MET A 8 -13.20 -28.88 2.59
N SER A 9 -14.30 -29.35 3.18
CA SER A 9 -15.41 -28.53 3.63
C SER A 9 -15.75 -28.91 5.07
N ASN A 10 -16.03 -27.90 5.89
CA ASN A 10 -16.55 -27.96 7.26
C ASN A 10 -15.59 -28.35 8.39
N ARG A 11 -14.93 -27.33 8.97
CA ARG A 11 -14.73 -27.26 10.44
C ARG A 11 -15.14 -25.88 10.96
N LYS A 12 -16.34 -25.84 11.55
CA LYS A 12 -16.82 -24.74 12.39
C LYS A 12 -16.10 -24.83 13.74
N ILE A 13 -15.31 -23.82 14.11
CA ILE A 13 -14.81 -23.65 15.48
C ILE A 13 -15.71 -22.61 16.13
N ALA A 14 -16.49 -23.06 17.12
CA ALA A 14 -17.32 -22.21 17.96
C ALA A 14 -16.45 -21.55 19.04
N TYR A 15 -16.35 -20.22 19.01
CA TYR A 15 -15.85 -19.44 20.15
C TYR A 15 -17.06 -19.00 20.98
N GLY A 16 -17.26 -19.66 22.12
CA GLY A 16 -18.20 -19.21 23.15
C GLY A 16 -17.55 -18.13 24.01
N LEU A 17 -17.94 -16.88 23.80
CA LEU A 17 -17.69 -15.78 24.74
C LEU A 17 -18.80 -15.77 25.80
N GLY A 18 -18.42 -16.08 27.03
CA GLY A 18 -19.20 -15.72 28.22
C GLY A 18 -18.54 -14.53 28.90
N LEU A 19 -19.22 -13.38 28.94
CA LEU A 19 -18.98 -12.39 29.98
C LEU A 19 -20.29 -11.68 30.29
N ALA A 20 -20.79 -11.94 31.50
CA ALA A 20 -21.97 -11.31 32.06
C ALA A 20 -21.64 -9.93 32.64
N ALA A 21 -22.62 -9.04 32.54
CA ALA A 21 -22.60 -7.65 32.96
C ALA A 21 -22.57 -7.46 34.48
N ALA A 22 -21.99 -6.34 34.92
CA ALA A 22 -22.45 -5.59 36.09
C ALA A 22 -22.11 -4.10 35.91
N LEU A 23 -23.15 -3.31 35.62
CA LEU A 23 -23.17 -1.85 35.60
C LEU A 23 -23.90 -1.40 36.87
N GLN A 24 -23.31 -0.49 37.66
CA GLN A 24 -24.04 0.33 38.64
C GLN A 24 -23.24 1.56 39.09
N GLY A 25 -23.89 2.74 38.98
CA GLY A 25 -23.66 3.97 39.76
C GLY A 25 -22.44 4.82 39.36
N ALA A 26 -22.46 6.15 39.36
CA ALA A 26 -23.48 7.14 39.66
C ALA A 26 -23.03 8.48 39.05
N ALA A 27 -24.00 9.35 38.75
CA ALA A 27 -23.81 10.68 38.22
C ALA A 27 -23.23 11.64 39.26
N LEU A 28 -22.35 12.57 38.83
CA LEU A 28 -22.30 13.92 39.37
C LEU A 28 -22.00 14.93 38.25
N THR A 29 -22.95 15.82 38.09
CA THR A 29 -22.96 17.06 37.29
C THR A 29 -22.02 18.10 37.88
N ALA A 30 -21.27 18.82 37.04
CA ALA A 30 -20.82 20.17 37.35
C ALA A 30 -20.61 20.97 36.05
N CYS A 31 -21.48 21.96 35.86
CA CYS A 31 -21.39 23.00 34.83
C CYS A 31 -20.25 23.97 35.15
N SER A 32 -19.55 24.47 34.13
CA SER A 32 -19.06 25.85 34.08
C SER A 32 -18.75 26.24 32.63
N SER A 33 -19.36 27.35 32.23
CA SER A 33 -19.36 27.99 30.92
C SER A 33 -18.09 28.85 30.67
N PRO A 34 -17.89 29.35 29.43
CA PRO A 34 -16.60 29.76 28.89
C PRO A 34 -16.27 31.24 29.14
N GLY A 35 -14.97 31.56 29.19
CA GLY A 35 -14.45 32.92 29.20
C GLY A 35 -13.78 33.25 27.86
N ASP A 36 -14.32 34.27 27.20
CA ASP A 36 -13.85 34.86 25.94
C ASP A 36 -12.75 35.91 26.13
N ALA A 37 -12.07 36.17 24.99
CA ALA A 37 -11.34 37.37 24.55
C ALA A 37 -9.80 37.38 24.69
N PRO A 38 -9.05 38.16 23.87
CA PRO A 38 -9.31 38.66 22.50
C PRO A 38 -8.11 38.39 21.53
N PRO A 39 -8.22 38.73 20.23
CA PRO A 39 -7.18 38.47 19.23
C PRO A 39 -6.09 39.55 19.21
N SER A 40 -4.83 39.14 19.02
CA SER A 40 -3.72 40.04 18.71
C SER A 40 -3.39 40.01 17.22
N ALA A 41 -3.28 41.21 16.66
CA ALA A 41 -3.01 41.52 15.27
C ALA A 41 -1.52 41.47 14.90
N ASN A 42 -1.30 41.59 13.59
CA ASN A 42 -0.10 42.02 12.85
C ASN A 42 1.04 41.01 12.66
N ALA A 43 1.29 40.60 11.41
CA ALA A 43 2.19 41.38 10.53
C ALA A 43 2.19 40.83 9.08
N GLU A 44 2.12 41.76 8.13
CA GLU A 44 2.47 41.57 6.71
C GLU A 44 3.89 41.04 6.53
N PRO A 45 4.16 40.41 5.37
CA PRO A 45 5.42 40.65 4.68
C PRO A 45 5.18 41.31 3.31
N THR A 46 5.85 42.44 3.19
CA THR A 46 6.13 43.25 2.01
C THR A 46 6.47 42.40 0.77
N ALA A 47 5.71 42.62 -0.30
CA ALA A 47 6.07 42.21 -1.65
C ALA A 47 7.17 43.12 -2.20
N ILE A 48 8.20 42.53 -2.78
CA ILE A 48 9.15 43.22 -3.67
C ILE A 48 8.87 42.68 -5.07
N ALA A 49 8.58 43.60 -5.98
CA ALA A 49 8.36 43.37 -7.40
C ALA A 49 9.57 43.86 -8.22
N GLU A 50 9.59 43.38 -9.47
CA GLU A 50 10.36 43.85 -10.64
C GLU A 50 11.85 43.43 -10.66
N THR A 51 12.43 42.98 -11.78
CA THR A 51 12.32 43.55 -13.14
C THR A 51 12.63 42.53 -14.25
N SER A 52 12.11 42.90 -15.42
CA SER A 52 11.94 42.28 -16.73
C SER A 52 13.16 42.03 -17.63
N ALA A 53 12.88 41.25 -18.69
CA ALA A 53 13.37 41.34 -20.09
C ALA A 53 14.81 40.84 -20.40
N ALA A 54 15.17 40.26 -21.56
CA ALA A 54 14.58 40.21 -22.90
C ALA A 54 15.18 39.05 -23.75
N VAL A 55 14.39 38.53 -24.71
CA VAL A 55 14.64 38.32 -26.18
C VAL A 55 15.98 37.66 -26.63
N VAL A 56 16.01 36.61 -27.48
CA VAL A 56 16.10 36.58 -28.97
C VAL A 56 15.85 35.13 -29.45
N GLN A 57 14.80 34.84 -30.26
CA GLN A 57 14.78 34.50 -31.71
C GLN A 57 15.76 33.39 -32.18
N SER A 58 15.23 32.22 -32.58
CA SER A 58 14.90 31.80 -33.97
C SER A 58 16.06 31.29 -34.83
N ALA A 59 16.04 29.99 -35.14
CA ALA A 59 16.48 29.46 -36.42
C ALA A 59 15.71 28.18 -36.76
N SER A 60 14.87 28.28 -37.79
CA SER A 60 14.21 27.17 -38.48
C SER A 60 15.21 26.39 -39.33
N ALA A 61 15.11 25.06 -39.33
CA ALA A 61 15.55 24.25 -40.46
C ALA A 61 14.51 23.13 -40.69
N SER A 62 13.73 23.33 -41.74
CA SER A 62 12.84 22.34 -42.33
C SER A 62 13.66 21.20 -42.95
N SER A 63 13.34 19.96 -42.63
CA SER A 63 13.39 18.89 -43.65
C SER A 63 12.34 17.83 -43.36
N SER A 64 11.56 17.60 -44.40
CA SER A 64 10.38 16.78 -44.53
C SER A 64 10.69 15.29 -44.58
N SER A 65 10.03 14.51 -43.72
CA SER A 65 9.67 13.13 -44.03
C SER A 65 8.31 12.84 -43.39
N THR A 66 7.23 13.07 -44.14
CA THR A 66 5.86 12.74 -43.72
C THR A 66 5.64 11.25 -43.94
N ALA A 67 6.26 10.42 -43.10
CA ALA A 67 5.68 9.11 -42.79
C ALA A 67 4.35 9.39 -42.09
N ALA A 68 3.29 8.69 -42.50
CA ALA A 68 1.98 8.80 -41.86
C ALA A 68 2.11 8.42 -40.37
N ILE A 69 2.28 9.44 -39.51
CA ILE A 69 2.25 9.28 -38.07
C ILE A 69 0.79 8.94 -37.76
N ALA A 70 0.53 7.66 -37.52
CA ALA A 70 -0.67 7.24 -36.83
C ALA A 70 -0.80 8.12 -35.58
N SER A 71 -1.87 8.90 -35.51
CA SER A 71 -2.11 9.86 -34.43
C SER A 71 -1.99 9.11 -33.10
N ILE A 72 -0.92 9.37 -32.36
CA ILE A 72 -0.75 8.85 -30.99
C ILE A 72 -1.95 9.39 -30.20
N PRO A 73 -2.76 8.53 -29.56
CA PRO A 73 -3.92 9.00 -28.82
C PRO A 73 -3.47 10.02 -27.78
N ALA A 74 -4.18 11.15 -27.69
CA ALA A 74 -3.82 12.33 -26.91
C ALA A 74 -3.90 12.13 -25.37
N GLY A 75 -3.93 10.89 -24.89
CA GLY A 75 -4.04 10.53 -23.49
C GLY A 75 -2.84 9.72 -22.99
N PRO A 76 -2.69 9.58 -21.67
CA PRO A 76 -1.68 8.72 -21.08
C PRO A 76 -1.90 7.27 -21.53
N PRO A 77 -0.82 6.50 -21.81
CA PRO A 77 -0.94 5.16 -22.33
C PRO A 77 -1.68 4.24 -21.36
N ARG A 78 -2.56 3.41 -21.91
CA ARG A 78 -3.10 2.25 -21.21
C ARG A 78 -2.08 1.12 -21.31
N LEU A 79 -1.72 0.54 -20.18
CA LEU A 79 -0.72 -0.53 -20.11
C LEU A 79 -1.37 -1.90 -20.29
N LYS A 80 -0.60 -2.87 -20.76
CA LYS A 80 -0.93 -4.28 -20.71
C LYS A 80 0.21 -5.07 -20.06
N PRO A 81 -0.10 -6.08 -19.24
CA PRO A 81 0.91 -6.95 -18.67
C PRO A 81 1.50 -7.86 -19.74
N VAL A 82 2.83 -7.93 -19.81
CA VAL A 82 3.57 -8.94 -20.56
C VAL A 82 4.37 -9.73 -19.54
N ALA A 83 4.03 -11.01 -19.38
CA ALA A 83 4.77 -11.90 -18.50
C ALA A 83 6.20 -12.05 -19.01
N ARG A 84 7.17 -11.76 -18.14
CA ARG A 84 8.60 -11.90 -18.46
C ARG A 84 9.21 -13.11 -17.75
N PHE A 85 8.74 -13.43 -16.54
CA PHE A 85 9.25 -14.54 -15.75
C PHE A 85 8.12 -15.31 -15.08
N GLU A 86 8.11 -16.63 -15.31
CA GLU A 86 7.19 -17.57 -14.68
C GLU A 86 7.84 -18.96 -14.52
N PRO A 87 7.54 -19.71 -13.44
CA PRO A 87 6.86 -19.26 -12.23
C PRO A 87 7.83 -18.51 -11.31
N MET A 88 7.42 -17.36 -10.79
CA MET A 88 8.16 -16.69 -9.71
C MET A 88 7.77 -17.16 -8.32
N GLY A 89 6.68 -17.92 -8.15
CA GLY A 89 6.13 -18.19 -6.80
C GLY A 89 5.61 -16.92 -6.11
N PHE A 90 5.28 -17.01 -4.83
CA PHE A 90 4.96 -15.82 -4.03
C PHE A 90 6.22 -14.97 -3.92
N GLY A 91 6.25 -13.86 -4.66
CA GLY A 91 7.40 -12.98 -4.78
C GLY A 91 6.98 -11.54 -4.64
N SER A 92 7.88 -10.74 -4.09
CA SER A 92 7.76 -9.29 -3.90
C SER A 92 8.77 -8.56 -4.78
N LEU A 93 8.47 -7.30 -5.06
CA LEU A 93 9.30 -6.41 -5.86
C LEU A 93 9.54 -5.13 -5.08
N GLN A 94 10.80 -4.84 -4.75
CA GLN A 94 11.14 -3.72 -3.85
C GLN A 94 12.37 -2.96 -4.32
N GLU A 95 12.40 -1.64 -4.08
CA GLU A 95 13.57 -0.81 -4.28
C GLU A 95 14.48 -0.84 -3.03
N LEU A 96 15.64 -1.48 -3.15
CA LEU A 96 16.63 -1.60 -2.07
C LEU A 96 17.94 -0.87 -2.40
N GLY A 97 17.92 0.45 -2.20
CA GLY A 97 19.01 1.34 -2.60
C GLY A 97 18.82 1.76 -4.05
N ASP A 98 19.86 1.65 -4.87
CA ASP A 98 19.80 1.94 -6.31
C ASP A 98 19.52 0.67 -7.14
N THR A 99 18.91 -0.34 -6.53
CA THR A 99 18.65 -1.63 -7.15
C THR A 99 17.23 -2.09 -6.84
N ILE A 100 16.56 -2.59 -7.87
CA ILE A 100 15.28 -3.26 -7.74
C ILE A 100 15.56 -4.74 -7.48
N VAL A 101 14.97 -5.24 -6.41
CA VAL A 101 15.16 -6.60 -5.95
C VAL A 101 13.86 -7.37 -6.07
N VAL A 102 13.97 -8.58 -6.58
CA VAL A 102 12.89 -9.55 -6.75
C VAL A 102 13.12 -10.68 -5.77
N THR A 103 12.08 -11.04 -5.02
CA THR A 103 12.03 -12.32 -4.32
C THR A 103 11.23 -13.31 -5.14
N GLY A 104 11.64 -14.59 -5.13
CA GLY A 104 10.97 -15.63 -5.88
C GLY A 104 10.99 -16.99 -5.21
N ASN A 105 10.36 -17.95 -5.87
CA ASN A 105 10.15 -19.31 -5.42
C ASN A 105 11.50 -19.98 -5.12
N GLY A 106 11.53 -20.79 -4.06
CA GLY A 106 12.76 -21.42 -3.59
C GLY A 106 13.67 -20.49 -2.79
N ASN A 107 13.11 -19.49 -2.10
CA ASN A 107 13.84 -18.57 -1.23
C ASN A 107 15.01 -17.87 -1.93
N LYS A 108 14.78 -17.39 -3.15
CA LYS A 108 15.80 -16.69 -3.93
C LYS A 108 15.58 -15.20 -3.90
N VAL A 109 16.69 -14.46 -3.88
CA VAL A 109 16.70 -13.01 -4.03
C VAL A 109 17.60 -12.64 -5.21
N GLY A 110 17.07 -11.82 -6.11
CA GLY A 110 17.76 -11.43 -7.34
C GLY A 110 17.57 -9.97 -7.68
N LYS A 111 18.51 -9.44 -8.46
CA LYS A 111 18.44 -8.10 -9.02
C LYS A 111 17.62 -8.12 -10.30
N LEU A 112 16.63 -7.23 -10.42
CA LEU A 112 15.92 -7.03 -11.68
C LEU A 112 16.78 -6.22 -12.65
N SER A 113 16.76 -6.64 -13.91
CA SER A 113 17.32 -5.96 -15.07
C SER A 113 16.39 -6.13 -16.27
N ARG A 114 16.63 -5.38 -17.36
CA ARG A 114 15.88 -5.56 -18.60
C ARG A 114 16.04 -6.94 -19.23
N GLN A 115 17.19 -7.58 -19.03
CA GLN A 115 17.48 -8.93 -19.52
C GLN A 115 16.83 -10.01 -18.63
N GLY A 116 16.50 -9.65 -17.39
CA GLY A 116 15.80 -10.50 -16.46
C GLY A 116 16.24 -10.39 -15.03
N VAL A 117 15.96 -11.42 -14.24
CA VAL A 117 16.37 -11.49 -12.84
C VAL A 117 17.73 -12.16 -12.73
N GLU A 118 18.73 -11.43 -12.24
CA GLU A 118 20.03 -11.96 -11.86
C GLU A 118 19.95 -12.44 -10.40
N TRP A 119 19.78 -13.76 -10.22
CA TRP A 119 19.71 -14.36 -8.88
C TRP A 119 21.09 -14.35 -8.22
N ALA A 120 21.19 -13.71 -7.05
CA ALA A 120 22.46 -13.50 -6.36
C ALA A 120 22.52 -14.16 -4.99
N VAL A 121 21.37 -14.42 -4.37
CA VAL A 121 21.30 -15.01 -3.04
C VAL A 121 20.34 -16.20 -3.08
N ASP A 122 20.91 -17.40 -2.93
CA ASP A 122 20.15 -18.55 -2.45
C ASP A 122 20.11 -18.45 -0.93
N LEU A 123 18.92 -18.21 -0.39
CA LEU A 123 18.73 -18.39 1.04
C LEU A 123 18.77 -19.88 1.28
N PRO A 124 19.52 -20.33 2.28
CA PRO A 124 19.53 -21.74 2.59
C PRO A 124 18.08 -22.21 2.79
N GLU A 125 17.77 -23.39 2.25
CA GLU A 125 16.61 -24.18 2.69
C GLU A 125 16.87 -24.61 4.14
N ASP A 126 16.97 -23.65 5.07
CA ASP A 126 17.25 -23.93 6.47
C ASP A 126 15.98 -24.55 7.09
N ASP A 127 15.96 -25.89 7.01
CA ASP A 127 15.57 -26.94 7.97
C ASP A 127 14.11 -27.12 8.44
N PRO A 128 13.72 -28.33 8.92
CA PRO A 128 13.81 -29.71 8.41
C PRO A 128 12.47 -30.10 7.74
N PRO A 129 12.28 -31.31 7.15
CA PRO A 129 10.97 -31.74 6.63
C PRO A 129 9.90 -31.58 7.71
N GLU A 130 8.90 -30.73 7.45
CA GLU A 130 7.69 -30.51 8.26
C GLU A 130 7.80 -31.02 9.71
N THR A 131 8.71 -30.47 10.50
CA THR A 131 8.73 -30.83 11.91
C THR A 131 7.54 -30.16 12.60
N ILE A 132 7.27 -30.57 13.84
CA ILE A 132 6.19 -30.10 14.72
C ILE A 132 6.08 -28.56 14.82
N ASN A 133 7.11 -27.83 14.37
CA ASN A 133 7.27 -26.38 14.48
C ASN A 133 6.88 -25.59 13.21
N GLY A 134 6.38 -26.26 12.17
CA GLY A 134 5.91 -25.66 10.92
C GLY A 134 7.04 -25.17 10.00
N ALA A 135 6.73 -24.97 8.72
CA ALA A 135 7.66 -24.43 7.73
C ALA A 135 7.96 -22.94 7.98
N MET A 136 9.22 -22.52 7.82
CA MET A 136 9.61 -21.12 7.77
C MET A 136 9.36 -20.55 6.37
N VAL A 137 8.48 -19.58 6.26
CA VAL A 137 8.18 -18.85 5.02
C VAL A 137 8.87 -17.49 5.04
N MET A 138 9.42 -17.09 3.90
CA MET A 138 9.88 -15.73 3.69
C MET A 138 8.66 -14.83 3.49
N GLN A 139 8.52 -13.81 4.33
CA GLN A 139 7.48 -12.79 4.19
C GLN A 139 7.96 -11.60 3.34
N GLY A 140 9.27 -11.36 3.31
CA GLY A 140 9.84 -10.28 2.52
C GLY A 140 11.34 -10.13 2.71
N ILE A 141 11.86 -9.04 2.18
CA ILE A 141 13.26 -8.63 2.28
C ILE A 141 13.32 -7.20 2.81
N ALA A 142 14.44 -6.84 3.43
CA ALA A 142 14.67 -5.46 3.86
C ALA A 142 16.18 -5.17 3.97
N GLY A 143 16.54 -3.88 3.95
CA GLY A 143 17.93 -3.41 4.06
C GLY A 143 18.47 -2.74 2.79
N ARG A 144 19.73 -3.03 2.45
CA ARG A 144 20.42 -2.51 1.26
C ARG A 144 21.07 -3.65 0.48
N TYR A 145 20.77 -3.73 -0.81
CA TYR A 145 21.35 -4.75 -1.69
C TYR A 145 22.75 -4.35 -2.17
N PRO A 146 23.69 -5.30 -2.32
CA PRO A 146 23.63 -6.71 -1.89
C PRO A 146 24.17 -6.94 -0.46
N ASP A 147 24.93 -6.00 0.10
CA ASP A 147 25.84 -6.20 1.22
C ASP A 147 25.18 -6.17 2.61
N LYS A 148 24.06 -5.45 2.74
CA LYS A 148 23.31 -5.27 3.99
C LYS A 148 21.86 -5.73 3.83
N LEU A 149 21.67 -6.74 2.99
CA LEU A 149 20.37 -7.35 2.77
C LEU A 149 20.06 -8.32 3.92
N GLY A 150 18.80 -8.40 4.29
CA GLY A 150 18.27 -9.48 5.11
C GLY A 150 16.87 -9.86 4.69
N VAL A 151 16.43 -10.98 5.20
CA VAL A 151 15.15 -11.61 4.90
C VAL A 151 14.29 -11.62 6.15
N ILE A 152 13.02 -11.31 5.96
CA ILE A 152 12.01 -11.39 7.00
C ILE A 152 11.38 -12.77 6.86
N ARG A 153 11.52 -13.59 7.90
CA ARG A 153 10.99 -14.95 7.94
C ARG A 153 9.98 -15.07 9.08
N GLU A 154 8.98 -15.88 8.81
CA GLU A 154 7.96 -16.24 9.77
C GLU A 154 7.71 -17.76 9.67
N SER A 155 7.42 -18.44 10.77
CA SER A 155 7.00 -19.85 10.70
C SER A 155 5.58 -19.93 10.08
N THR A 156 5.04 -21.13 9.90
CA THR A 156 3.60 -21.41 9.65
C THR A 156 2.87 -21.97 10.88
N TYR A 157 3.59 -22.43 11.91
CA TYR A 157 3.08 -22.65 13.28
C TYR A 157 3.23 -21.48 14.30
N GLY A 158 2.14 -20.91 14.80
CA GLY A 158 2.14 -19.66 15.59
C GLY A 158 2.75 -19.71 17.00
N ARG A 159 3.22 -20.87 17.47
CA ARG A 159 3.89 -21.02 18.78
C ARG A 159 5.42 -21.03 18.70
N TRP A 160 5.97 -20.91 17.50
CA TRP A 160 7.41 -20.85 17.27
C TRP A 160 7.92 -19.40 17.32
N PRO A 161 9.19 -19.14 17.70
CA PRO A 161 9.80 -17.81 17.63
C PRO A 161 9.52 -17.13 16.29
N ARG A 162 8.86 -15.96 16.34
CA ARG A 162 8.44 -15.21 15.16
C ARG A 162 8.13 -13.76 15.48
N PRO A 163 8.30 -12.85 14.50
CA PRO A 163 9.06 -12.98 13.25
C PRO A 163 10.54 -12.62 13.41
N THR A 164 11.35 -13.07 12.46
CA THR A 164 12.80 -12.88 12.48
C THR A 164 13.28 -12.17 11.22
N TRP A 165 14.07 -11.12 11.40
CA TRP A 165 14.95 -10.60 10.36
C TRP A 165 16.28 -11.35 10.43
N GLN A 166 16.69 -11.95 9.32
CA GLN A 166 17.94 -12.70 9.22
C GLN A 166 18.82 -12.08 8.12
N PRO A 167 20.09 -11.74 8.43
CA PRO A 167 21.03 -11.27 7.41
C PRO A 167 21.27 -12.35 6.34
N VAL A 168 21.42 -11.95 5.08
CA VAL A 168 21.87 -12.89 4.03
C VAL A 168 23.36 -13.20 4.20
N LYS A 169 23.84 -14.32 3.63
CA LYS A 169 25.23 -14.74 3.76
C LYS A 169 26.20 -13.62 3.35
N GLY A 170 27.18 -13.32 4.21
CA GLY A 170 28.17 -12.26 4.02
C GLY A 170 27.82 -10.94 4.70
N ASN A 171 26.56 -10.74 5.11
CA ASN A 171 26.17 -9.62 5.96
C ASN A 171 26.53 -9.94 7.42
N VAL A 172 27.31 -9.05 8.04
CA VAL A 172 27.83 -9.19 9.42
C VAL A 172 26.82 -8.78 10.51
N ALA A 173 25.64 -8.32 10.13
CA ALA A 173 24.59 -7.99 11.08
C ALA A 173 24.13 -9.24 11.86
N ALA A 174 23.60 -9.05 13.07
CA ALA A 174 22.97 -10.10 13.85
C ALA A 174 21.54 -10.33 13.36
N ALA A 175 21.06 -11.58 13.46
CA ALA A 175 19.63 -11.86 13.32
C ALA A 175 18.86 -11.23 14.48
N VAL A 176 17.66 -10.72 14.20
CA VAL A 176 16.79 -10.09 15.18
C VAL A 176 15.44 -10.79 15.16
N THR A 177 15.04 -11.34 16.29
CA THR A 177 13.75 -12.01 16.47
C THR A 177 12.87 -11.21 17.42
N PHE A 178 11.65 -10.91 16.96
CA PHE A 178 10.58 -10.39 17.80
C PHE A 178 9.78 -11.59 18.34
N ALA A 179 9.24 -11.50 19.55
CA ALA A 179 8.64 -12.63 20.27
C ALA A 179 9.44 -13.96 20.22
N PRO A 180 10.69 -14.00 20.72
CA PRO A 180 11.54 -15.20 20.65
C PRO A 180 10.97 -16.43 21.38
N GLY A 181 10.02 -16.26 22.30
CA GLY A 181 9.29 -17.35 22.94
C GLY A 181 8.04 -17.83 22.19
N GLY A 182 7.78 -17.27 21.01
CA GLY A 182 6.49 -17.37 20.31
C GLY A 182 5.48 -16.30 20.78
N GLY A 183 4.39 -16.15 20.03
CA GLY A 183 3.35 -15.15 20.28
C GLY A 183 3.21 -14.12 19.16
N PRO A 184 2.27 -13.17 19.30
CA PRO A 184 2.05 -12.14 18.28
C PRO A 184 3.23 -11.16 18.22
N GLY A 185 3.74 -10.94 17.01
CA GLY A 185 4.74 -9.91 16.70
C GLY A 185 4.88 -9.69 15.21
N SER A 186 5.58 -8.62 14.84
CA SER A 186 5.91 -8.29 13.44
C SER A 186 7.32 -7.70 13.31
N VAL A 187 8.00 -7.98 12.20
CA VAL A 187 9.15 -7.20 11.73
C VAL A 187 8.56 -6.18 10.77
N LEU A 188 8.66 -4.91 11.13
CA LEU A 188 8.10 -3.82 10.33
C LEU A 188 9.03 -3.41 9.18
N GLY A 189 10.33 -3.70 9.32
CA GLY A 189 11.30 -3.44 8.28
C GLY A 189 12.73 -3.37 8.81
N ALA A 190 13.66 -3.20 7.89
CA ALA A 190 15.07 -2.96 8.17
C ALA A 190 15.57 -1.79 7.33
N VAL A 191 16.31 -0.88 7.96
CA VAL A 191 16.93 0.26 7.30
C VAL A 191 18.43 0.23 7.52
N VAL A 192 19.16 0.74 6.53
CA VAL A 192 20.61 0.90 6.59
C VAL A 192 20.90 2.39 6.51
N ILE A 193 21.49 2.93 7.57
CA ILE A 193 21.87 4.35 7.69
C ILE A 193 23.38 4.38 7.81
N ASP A 194 24.04 4.87 6.76
CA ASP A 194 25.49 4.73 6.58
C ASP A 194 25.90 3.24 6.60
N ASP A 195 26.58 2.81 7.67
CA ASP A 195 26.99 1.43 7.93
C ASP A 195 26.15 0.74 9.03
N THR A 196 25.23 1.48 9.66
CA THR A 196 24.37 1.00 10.74
C THR A 196 23.14 0.31 10.18
N THR A 197 22.90 -0.94 10.58
CA THR A 197 21.68 -1.68 10.28
C THR A 197 20.74 -1.66 11.48
N LEU A 198 19.53 -1.14 11.27
CA LEU A 198 18.48 -1.06 12.27
C LEU A 198 17.29 -1.89 11.82
N ILE A 199 16.79 -2.71 12.73
CA ILE A 199 15.59 -3.53 12.51
C ILE A 199 14.52 -2.99 13.44
N ALA A 200 13.34 -2.73 12.92
CA ALA A 200 12.21 -2.40 13.75
C ALA A 200 11.13 -3.46 13.68
N GLY A 201 10.42 -3.59 14.78
CA GLY A 201 9.36 -4.55 14.94
C GLY A 201 8.60 -4.28 16.22
N TRP A 202 7.61 -5.12 16.46
CA TRP A 202 6.87 -5.13 17.70
C TRP A 202 6.58 -6.57 18.12
N ASP A 203 6.37 -6.77 19.42
CA ASP A 203 5.70 -7.96 19.93
C ASP A 203 4.82 -7.61 21.11
N HIS A 204 3.95 -8.56 21.48
CA HIS A 204 2.98 -8.37 22.56
C HIS A 204 3.63 -8.13 23.94
N PHE A 205 4.90 -8.52 24.14
CA PHE A 205 5.56 -8.49 25.45
C PHE A 205 6.41 -7.25 25.67
N GLU A 206 7.07 -6.75 24.63
CA GLU A 206 7.98 -5.60 24.71
C GLU A 206 7.45 -4.37 23.94
N GLY A 207 6.38 -4.54 23.17
CA GLY A 207 5.86 -3.50 22.28
C GLY A 207 6.81 -3.21 21.12
N ALA A 208 6.67 -2.02 20.54
CA ALA A 208 7.48 -1.60 19.41
C ALA A 208 8.88 -1.16 19.85
N ARG A 209 9.90 -1.58 19.10
CA ARG A 209 11.30 -1.21 19.37
C ARG A 209 12.14 -1.19 18.10
N ILE A 210 13.25 -0.46 18.17
CA ILE A 210 14.31 -0.45 17.16
C ILE A 210 15.51 -1.19 17.74
N VAL A 211 15.94 -2.25 17.06
CA VAL A 211 17.06 -3.09 17.44
C VAL A 211 18.24 -2.80 16.51
N HIS A 212 19.40 -2.58 17.11
CA HIS A 212 20.66 -2.51 16.39
C HIS A 212 21.11 -3.91 15.96
N ALA A 213 21.20 -4.15 14.66
CA ALA A 213 21.68 -5.43 14.13
C ALA A 213 23.16 -5.38 13.73
N GLY A 214 23.73 -4.23 13.37
CA GLY A 214 25.15 -4.17 13.03
C GLY A 214 25.64 -2.77 12.64
N GLY A 215 26.96 -2.62 12.59
CA GLY A 215 27.62 -1.32 12.39
C GLY A 215 27.78 -0.52 13.68
N PRO A 216 28.10 0.79 13.59
CA PRO A 216 28.18 1.67 14.75
C PRO A 216 26.78 1.96 15.33
N TRP A 217 26.63 1.91 16.64
CA TRP A 217 25.36 2.26 17.30
C TRP A 217 25.12 3.77 17.26
N LYS A 218 23.89 4.17 16.93
CA LYS A 218 23.45 5.58 16.78
C LYS A 218 22.43 6.03 17.84
N GLY A 219 22.07 5.18 18.80
CA GLY A 219 21.26 5.62 19.96
C GLY A 219 19.78 5.89 19.68
N PHE A 220 19.14 5.19 18.75
CA PHE A 220 17.71 5.39 18.45
C PHE A 220 16.84 4.93 19.63
N SER A 221 16.03 5.84 20.17
CA SER A 221 15.06 5.54 21.23
C SER A 221 13.64 5.82 20.77
N VAL A 222 12.73 4.85 20.99
CA VAL A 222 11.30 5.01 20.73
C VAL A 222 10.63 5.74 21.89
N SER A 223 9.73 6.66 21.56
CA SER A 223 8.95 7.41 22.55
C SER A 223 8.06 6.46 23.32
N THR A 224 8.18 6.51 24.64
CA THR A 224 7.31 5.75 25.54
C THR A 224 5.88 6.27 25.48
N PHE A 225 4.94 5.45 25.91
CA PHE A 225 3.53 5.85 25.98
C PHE A 225 3.36 7.12 26.85
N GLU A 226 4.03 7.20 28.00
CA GLU A 226 3.97 8.37 28.88
C GLU A 226 4.48 9.65 28.21
N GLU A 227 5.54 9.56 27.41
CA GLU A 227 6.12 10.71 26.71
C GLU A 227 5.22 11.27 25.60
N GLY A 228 4.48 10.41 24.89
CA GLY A 228 3.66 10.84 23.74
C GLY A 228 2.16 10.95 24.00
N CYS A 229 1.62 10.26 25.02
CA CYS A 229 0.18 10.13 25.27
C CYS A 229 -0.25 10.69 26.65
N GLY A 230 0.71 11.01 27.51
CA GLY A 230 0.42 11.39 28.89
C GLY A 230 -0.13 10.22 29.72
N LYS A 231 -0.95 10.52 30.74
CA LYS A 231 -1.37 9.54 31.76
C LYS A 231 -2.65 8.74 31.43
N LYS A 232 -3.15 8.78 30.19
CA LYS A 232 -4.43 8.13 29.84
C LYS A 232 -4.21 6.61 29.65
N SER A 233 -4.72 5.79 30.58
CA SER A 233 -4.95 4.33 30.45
C SER A 233 -3.76 3.44 30.00
N GLN A 234 -3.24 2.64 30.93
CA GLN A 234 -2.02 1.82 30.81
C GLN A 234 -2.22 0.39 30.30
N TYR A 235 -3.40 0.04 29.77
CA TYR A 235 -3.66 -1.36 29.40
C TYR A 235 -2.91 -1.71 28.09
N TYR A 236 -1.72 -2.31 28.24
CA TYR A 236 -0.89 -2.99 27.22
C TYR A 236 0.03 -2.15 26.31
N ARG A 237 0.48 -0.94 26.69
CA ARG A 237 1.20 -0.08 25.73
C ARG A 237 2.52 0.47 26.22
N TYR A 238 3.59 0.04 25.54
CA TYR A 238 4.98 0.43 25.81
C TYR A 238 5.39 1.70 25.04
N THR A 239 4.73 2.00 23.91
CA THR A 239 5.13 3.08 22.99
C THR A 239 3.99 4.03 22.65
N ALA A 240 4.32 5.28 22.36
CA ALA A 240 3.32 6.30 21.98
C ALA A 240 2.69 6.06 20.60
N ILE A 241 3.46 5.45 19.69
CA ILE A 241 3.00 5.01 18.37
C ILE A 241 2.88 3.49 18.39
N SER A 242 1.80 2.97 17.81
CA SER A 242 1.64 1.58 17.39
C SER A 242 2.01 1.48 15.90
N PRO A 243 3.29 1.26 15.56
CA PRO A 243 3.77 1.37 14.19
C PRO A 243 3.32 0.18 13.32
N THR A 244 3.03 0.48 12.06
CA THR A 244 2.78 -0.51 11.00
C THR A 244 3.77 -0.40 9.84
N VAL A 245 4.53 0.70 9.77
CA VAL A 245 5.60 0.89 8.77
C VAL A 245 6.85 1.47 9.43
N PHE A 246 8.02 0.99 8.98
CA PHE A 246 9.33 1.53 9.35
C PHE A 246 10.17 1.78 8.11
N GLY A 247 10.68 3.01 7.99
CA GLY A 247 11.48 3.41 6.84
C GLY A 247 12.53 4.44 7.20
N ALA A 248 13.37 4.76 6.22
CA ALA A 248 14.36 5.82 6.33
C ALA A 248 14.61 6.48 4.97
N THR A 249 14.98 7.76 4.99
CA THR A 249 15.48 8.49 3.82
C THR A 249 16.89 8.01 3.47
N ARG A 250 17.39 8.37 2.26
CA ARG A 250 18.77 8.06 1.87
C ARG A 250 19.81 8.81 2.73
N ALA A 251 19.44 9.98 3.24
CA ALA A 251 20.28 10.77 4.15
C ALA A 251 20.26 10.27 5.61
N GLY A 252 19.45 9.26 5.93
CA GLY A 252 19.46 8.60 7.22
C GLY A 252 18.38 9.04 8.22
N THR A 253 17.47 9.95 7.84
CA THR A 253 16.30 10.26 8.68
C THR A 253 15.40 9.04 8.72
N ALA A 254 15.23 8.43 9.90
CA ALA A 254 14.39 7.26 10.10
C ALA A 254 13.01 7.68 10.60
N PHE A 255 11.99 6.84 10.37
CA PHE A 255 10.64 7.11 10.87
C PHE A 255 9.82 5.84 11.10
N PHE A 256 8.86 5.95 12.03
CA PHE A 256 7.70 5.08 12.16
C PHE A 256 6.46 5.79 11.66
N GLY A 257 5.59 5.04 10.99
CA GLY A 257 4.20 5.41 10.77
C GLY A 257 3.27 4.44 11.47
N GLY A 258 2.27 4.97 12.17
CA GLY A 258 1.30 4.15 12.88
C GLY A 258 0.21 4.96 13.57
N GLN A 259 -0.55 4.28 14.43
CA GLN A 259 -1.61 4.88 15.23
C GLN A 259 -1.04 5.45 16.53
N ARG A 260 -1.34 6.73 16.82
CA ARG A 260 -0.89 7.42 18.03
C ARG A 260 -1.88 7.21 19.15
N CYS A 261 -1.38 6.78 20.31
CA CYS A 261 -2.14 6.74 21.55
C CYS A 261 -3.53 6.10 21.42
N ASP A 262 -3.62 4.94 20.76
CA ASP A 262 -4.86 4.18 20.54
C ASP A 262 -5.88 4.77 19.56
N ASP A 263 -6.25 6.02 19.75
CA ASP A 263 -7.41 6.64 19.12
C ASP A 263 -7.18 8.11 18.74
N GLU A 264 -5.96 8.61 18.93
CA GLU A 264 -5.61 9.99 18.62
C GLU A 264 -5.23 10.18 17.13
N GLY A 265 -5.34 9.11 16.33
CA GLY A 265 -5.19 9.10 14.88
C GLY A 265 -3.77 8.77 14.39
N PRO A 266 -3.56 8.78 13.07
CA PRO A 266 -2.27 8.46 12.49
C PRO A 266 -1.22 9.53 12.82
N ALA A 267 0.02 9.09 13.07
CA ALA A 267 1.15 9.97 13.30
C ALA A 267 2.46 9.36 12.77
N LEU A 268 3.45 10.22 12.59
CA LEU A 268 4.83 9.82 12.31
C LEU A 268 5.71 10.10 13.53
N GLU A 269 6.56 9.14 13.90
CA GLU A 269 7.65 9.37 14.84
C GLU A 269 8.97 9.36 14.07
N ILE A 270 9.74 10.45 14.15
CA ILE A 270 10.88 10.70 13.25
C ILE A 270 12.16 10.94 14.05
N TRP A 271 13.25 10.33 13.59
CA TRP A 271 14.61 10.49 14.09
C TRP A 271 15.50 11.10 13.02
N GLY A 272 16.38 12.02 13.40
CA GLY A 272 17.42 12.52 12.48
C GLY A 272 18.49 11.46 12.18
N ALA A 273 19.31 11.72 11.16
CA ALA A 273 20.37 10.80 10.71
C ALA A 273 21.42 10.42 11.77
N ALA A 274 21.61 11.28 12.77
CA ALA A 274 22.49 11.02 13.91
C ALA A 274 21.87 10.09 14.97
N GLY A 275 20.59 9.73 14.84
CA GLY A 275 19.83 8.97 15.84
C GLY A 275 19.40 9.83 17.04
N GLY A 276 19.31 9.21 18.22
CA GLY A 276 18.90 9.86 19.46
C GLY A 276 17.39 9.87 19.70
N LYS A 277 16.89 10.97 20.29
CA LYS A 277 15.48 11.15 20.64
C LYS A 277 14.67 11.55 19.40
N SER A 278 13.55 10.88 19.21
CA SER A 278 12.57 11.16 18.16
C SER A 278 11.70 12.39 18.45
N LYS A 279 10.94 12.79 17.44
CA LYS A 279 9.81 13.70 17.54
C LYS A 279 8.57 13.04 16.95
N ILE A 280 7.42 13.20 17.61
CA ILE A 280 6.12 12.74 17.12
C ILE A 280 5.41 13.87 16.39
N PHE A 281 4.88 13.56 15.22
CA PHE A 281 4.14 14.47 14.35
C PHE A 281 2.75 13.87 14.06
N PRO A 282 1.70 14.35 14.76
CA PRO A 282 0.33 14.00 14.40
C PRO A 282 0.01 14.41 12.96
N LEU A 283 -0.70 13.56 12.21
CA LEU A 283 -1.07 13.84 10.82
C LEU A 283 -2.50 14.38 10.76
N GLU A 284 -2.63 15.69 11.02
CA GLU A 284 -3.92 16.38 10.98
C GLU A 284 -4.58 16.33 9.59
N GLY A 285 -5.90 16.20 9.54
CA GLY A 285 -6.66 16.11 8.28
C GLY A 285 -6.64 14.73 7.61
N ILE A 286 -6.07 13.71 8.27
CA ILE A 286 -6.24 12.30 7.92
C ILE A 286 -7.29 11.69 8.87
N PRO A 287 -8.23 10.85 8.39
CA PRO A 287 -9.18 10.15 9.25
C PRO A 287 -8.46 9.41 10.40
N LYS A 288 -9.02 9.47 11.60
CA LYS A 288 -8.39 8.87 12.80
C LYS A 288 -8.20 7.36 12.67
N ASP A 289 -9.13 6.69 11.98
CA ASP A 289 -9.10 5.26 11.70
C ASP A 289 -8.28 4.90 10.46
N ALA A 290 -7.52 5.83 9.86
CA ALA A 290 -6.67 5.55 8.72
C ALA A 290 -5.42 4.75 9.14
N TRP A 291 -5.14 3.67 8.43
CA TRP A 291 -3.99 2.80 8.70
C TRP A 291 -2.86 3.18 7.76
N PHE A 292 -1.61 3.05 8.22
CA PHE A 292 -0.49 3.12 7.29
C PHE A 292 -0.38 1.81 6.53
N HIS A 293 -0.12 1.92 5.24
CA HIS A 293 0.37 0.80 4.45
C HIS A 293 1.81 0.48 4.84
N ASP A 294 2.20 -0.78 4.71
CA ASP A 294 3.56 -1.28 4.94
C ASP A 294 4.57 -0.80 3.89
N ASP A 295 4.09 -0.16 2.83
CA ASP A 295 4.91 0.43 1.77
C ASP A 295 5.51 1.80 2.17
N PHE A 296 6.79 1.97 1.87
CA PHE A 296 7.43 3.29 1.79
C PHE A 296 8.37 3.37 0.59
N VAL A 297 8.56 4.59 0.08
CA VAL A 297 9.42 4.86 -1.06
C VAL A 297 10.53 5.81 -0.65
N ARG A 298 11.77 5.49 -1.01
CA ARG A 298 12.93 6.37 -0.76
C ARG A 298 13.09 7.35 -1.91
N GLY A 299 13.14 8.63 -1.59
CA GLY A 299 13.50 9.68 -2.52
C GLY A 299 15.00 9.94 -2.57
N ASN A 300 15.37 10.94 -3.37
CA ASN A 300 16.73 11.46 -3.38
C ASN A 300 17.00 12.32 -2.15
N GLY A 301 18.20 12.19 -1.58
CA GLY A 301 18.61 12.96 -0.40
C GLY A 301 17.80 12.60 0.85
N ASP A 302 17.39 13.60 1.61
CA ASP A 302 16.64 13.43 2.85
C ASP A 302 15.12 13.40 2.62
N VAL A 303 14.66 12.60 1.66
CA VAL A 303 13.25 12.49 1.28
C VAL A 303 12.80 11.03 1.28
N ALA A 304 11.60 10.77 1.77
CA ALA A 304 10.87 9.51 1.63
C ALA A 304 9.37 9.77 1.58
N TRP A 305 8.59 8.79 1.12
CA TRP A 305 7.13 8.85 1.12
C TRP A 305 6.52 7.61 1.75
N VAL A 306 5.39 7.79 2.43
CA VAL A 306 4.56 6.74 3.03
C VAL A 306 3.09 7.02 2.75
N VAL A 307 2.22 6.05 2.98
CA VAL A 307 0.76 6.21 2.81
C VAL A 307 0.04 5.92 4.11
N ALA A 308 -0.87 6.82 4.50
CA ALA A 308 -1.87 6.59 5.54
C ALA A 308 -3.28 6.76 4.96
N GLY A 309 -4.06 5.69 4.94
CA GLY A 309 -5.34 5.64 4.22
C GLY A 309 -5.14 5.87 2.72
N ASP A 310 -5.67 6.96 2.19
CA ASP A 310 -5.48 7.37 0.78
C ASP A 310 -4.58 8.60 0.61
N ARG A 311 -3.91 9.02 1.69
CA ARG A 311 -3.05 10.20 1.72
C ARG A 311 -1.59 9.79 1.67
N VAL A 312 -0.86 10.37 0.72
CA VAL A 312 0.61 10.24 0.65
C VAL A 312 1.23 11.31 1.54
N ILE A 313 2.16 10.91 2.39
CA ILE A 313 2.93 11.78 3.27
C ILE A 313 4.39 11.77 2.82
N GLU A 314 4.93 12.94 2.54
CA GLU A 314 6.35 13.14 2.31
C GLU A 314 7.05 13.38 3.65
N VAL A 315 8.13 12.66 3.93
CA VAL A 315 9.07 12.94 5.02
C VAL A 315 10.30 13.60 4.40
N SER A 316 10.51 14.88 4.68
CA SER A 316 11.62 15.67 4.13
C SER A 316 12.27 16.51 5.22
N GLY A 317 13.60 16.44 5.38
CA GLY A 317 14.32 17.24 6.38
C GLY A 317 13.86 16.97 7.82
N GLY A 318 13.45 15.74 8.13
CA GLY A 318 12.89 15.36 9.42
C GLY A 318 11.49 15.92 9.73
N LYS A 319 10.76 16.40 8.71
CA LYS A 319 9.39 16.92 8.85
C LYS A 319 8.44 16.22 7.87
N PRO A 320 7.22 15.87 8.32
CA PRO A 320 6.22 15.31 7.43
C PRO A 320 5.36 16.40 6.78
N THR A 321 5.02 16.21 5.51
CA THR A 321 4.09 17.04 4.75
C THR A 321 3.07 16.15 4.07
N ILE A 322 1.78 16.39 4.33
CA ILE A 322 0.70 15.64 3.66
C ILE A 322 0.53 16.22 2.26
N LEU A 323 0.70 15.38 1.24
CA LEU A 323 0.60 15.79 -0.16
C LEU A 323 -0.87 16.00 -0.58
N PRO A 324 -1.09 16.69 -1.72
CA PRO A 324 -2.41 16.77 -2.33
C PRO A 324 -3.03 15.37 -2.51
N PRO A 325 -4.35 15.23 -2.37
CA PRO A 325 -5.01 13.96 -2.58
C PRO A 325 -4.78 13.48 -4.01
N LEU A 326 -4.62 12.17 -4.19
CA LEU A 326 -4.48 11.56 -5.52
C LEU A 326 -5.70 11.77 -6.42
N GLY A 327 -6.84 12.13 -5.82
CA GLY A 327 -8.12 12.17 -6.50
C GLY A 327 -8.56 10.78 -6.95
N GLY A 328 -9.71 10.74 -7.63
CA GLY A 328 -10.28 9.48 -8.10
C GLY A 328 -10.79 8.58 -6.96
N PRO A 329 -11.40 7.46 -7.34
CA PRO A 329 -12.26 6.73 -6.42
C PRO A 329 -11.56 5.57 -5.72
N GLY A 330 -12.19 5.06 -4.65
CA GLY A 330 -11.62 4.01 -3.80
C GLY A 330 -10.83 4.57 -2.61
N ARG A 331 -10.62 3.71 -1.60
CA ARG A 331 -10.04 4.10 -0.30
C ARG A 331 -8.56 3.81 -0.15
N THR A 332 -7.97 3.05 -1.07
CA THR A 332 -6.60 2.57 -0.94
C THR A 332 -5.75 3.16 -2.05
N ALA A 333 -4.73 3.89 -1.65
CA ALA A 333 -3.63 4.30 -2.51
C ALA A 333 -2.42 3.42 -2.19
N ARG A 334 -1.61 3.14 -3.21
CA ARG A 334 -0.30 2.52 -3.02
C ARG A 334 0.74 3.36 -3.70
N ILE A 335 1.95 3.38 -3.15
CA ILE A 335 3.07 4.11 -3.72
C ILE A 335 4.18 3.14 -4.10
N PHE A 336 4.97 3.53 -5.09
CA PHE A 336 6.16 2.80 -5.46
C PHE A 336 7.23 3.74 -6.01
N GLY A 337 8.48 3.30 -5.91
CA GLY A 337 9.66 4.03 -6.36
C GLY A 337 10.17 3.56 -7.71
N GLY A 338 11.21 4.25 -8.18
CA GLY A 338 11.90 3.92 -9.42
C GLY A 338 12.22 5.16 -10.26
N ASP A 339 13.29 5.09 -11.04
CA ASP A 339 13.75 6.17 -11.93
C ASP A 339 13.89 7.54 -11.21
N GLY A 340 14.23 7.51 -9.91
CA GLY A 340 14.36 8.70 -9.06
C GLY A 340 13.06 9.44 -8.77
N LYS A 341 11.91 8.82 -8.99
CA LYS A 341 10.57 9.39 -8.80
C LYS A 341 9.74 8.55 -7.83
N VAL A 342 8.71 9.19 -7.27
CA VAL A 342 7.61 8.49 -6.60
C VAL A 342 6.41 8.44 -7.52
N TYR A 343 5.81 7.25 -7.58
CA TYR A 343 4.57 6.99 -8.27
C TYR A 343 3.51 6.55 -7.28
N ALA A 344 2.26 6.76 -7.64
CA ALA A 344 1.12 6.27 -6.90
C ALA A 344 0.15 5.54 -7.84
N VAL A 345 -0.39 4.43 -7.35
CA VAL A 345 -1.53 3.76 -7.97
C VAL A 345 -2.75 3.97 -7.11
N LYS A 346 -3.80 4.53 -7.72
CA LYS A 346 -5.15 4.54 -7.17
C LYS A 346 -6.10 4.32 -8.31
N ALA A 347 -7.14 3.51 -8.11
CA ALA A 347 -8.19 3.33 -9.12
C ALA A 347 -7.73 2.79 -10.50
N GLY A 348 -6.55 2.16 -10.60
CA GLY A 348 -5.96 1.76 -11.89
C GLY A 348 -5.25 2.91 -12.62
N GLU A 349 -5.19 4.10 -12.04
CA GLU A 349 -4.40 5.23 -12.54
C GLU A 349 -3.01 5.21 -11.90
N ILE A 350 -1.96 5.29 -12.73
CA ILE A 350 -0.59 5.51 -12.27
C ILE A 350 -0.30 7.00 -12.39
N LYS A 351 0.07 7.64 -11.28
CA LYS A 351 0.41 9.07 -11.23
C LYS A 351 1.84 9.25 -10.76
N SER A 352 2.59 10.17 -11.37
CA SER A 352 3.88 10.66 -10.87
C SER A 352 3.68 11.94 -10.06
N LEU A 353 4.51 12.16 -9.04
CA LEU A 353 4.58 13.45 -8.36
C LEU A 353 5.53 14.40 -9.11
N GLU A 354 5.00 15.47 -9.70
CA GLU A 354 5.76 16.47 -10.47
C GLU A 354 5.41 17.87 -9.99
N GLY A 355 6.40 18.64 -9.54
CA GLY A 355 6.17 20.02 -9.07
C GLY A 355 5.18 20.13 -7.90
N GLY A 356 5.10 19.12 -7.04
CA GLY A 356 4.15 19.06 -5.93
C GLY A 356 2.73 18.63 -6.31
N ALA A 357 2.48 18.27 -7.57
CA ALA A 357 1.17 17.82 -8.06
C ALA A 357 1.24 16.41 -8.65
N TRP A 358 0.14 15.66 -8.50
CA TRP A 358 -0.01 14.34 -9.10
C TRP A 358 -0.40 14.45 -10.58
N LYS A 359 0.41 13.86 -11.45
CA LYS A 359 0.17 13.86 -12.89
C LYS A 359 -0.07 12.44 -13.38
N LEU A 360 -1.16 12.23 -14.11
CA LEU A 360 -1.47 10.94 -14.72
C LEU A 360 -0.41 10.59 -15.79
N VAL A 361 0.26 9.46 -15.61
CA VAL A 361 1.31 9.00 -16.55
C VAL A 361 0.93 7.72 -17.29
N ALA A 362 0.06 6.90 -16.71
CA ALA A 362 -0.44 5.68 -17.34
C ALA A 362 -1.72 5.18 -16.67
N THR A 363 -2.42 4.27 -17.34
CA THR A 363 -3.55 3.53 -16.75
C THR A 363 -3.33 2.03 -16.86
N LEU A 364 -3.86 1.29 -15.89
CA LEU A 364 -3.77 -0.16 -15.80
C LEU A 364 -5.05 -0.82 -16.37
N PRO A 365 -4.95 -2.04 -16.92
CA PRO A 365 -6.13 -2.77 -17.38
C PRO A 365 -6.96 -3.24 -16.19
N TRP A 366 -8.27 -3.13 -16.23
CA TRP A 366 -9.11 -3.71 -15.19
C TRP A 366 -9.28 -5.22 -15.41
N PRO A 367 -9.20 -6.07 -14.37
CA PRO A 367 -8.77 -5.77 -13.00
C PRO A 367 -7.23 -5.79 -12.92
N ALA A 368 -6.63 -4.73 -12.39
CA ALA A 368 -5.19 -4.67 -12.18
C ALA A 368 -4.90 -4.50 -10.70
N GLU A 369 -4.78 -5.64 -10.03
CA GLU A 369 -4.24 -5.72 -8.69
C GLU A 369 -2.83 -6.29 -8.77
N TYR A 370 -1.87 -5.38 -8.83
CA TYR A 370 -0.45 -5.68 -8.71
C TYR A 370 -0.01 -5.32 -7.30
N PRO A 371 0.12 -6.29 -6.36
CA PRO A 371 0.59 -6.06 -4.98
C PRO A 371 1.82 -5.16 -4.93
N ASP A 372 2.86 -5.50 -5.70
CA ASP A 372 4.09 -4.74 -5.78
C ASP A 372 4.31 -4.18 -7.19
N MET A 373 4.82 -2.96 -7.25
CA MET A 373 5.19 -2.28 -8.49
C MET A 373 6.49 -1.50 -8.29
N VAL A 374 7.23 -1.28 -9.38
CA VAL A 374 8.41 -0.38 -9.44
C VAL A 374 8.52 0.22 -10.83
N ALA A 375 9.16 1.38 -10.95
CA ALA A 375 9.59 1.93 -12.23
C ALA A 375 11.08 1.61 -12.49
N MET A 376 11.42 1.19 -13.70
CA MET A 376 12.79 0.92 -14.10
C MET A 376 12.99 1.23 -15.58
N ASP A 377 13.94 2.11 -15.87
CA ASP A 377 14.33 2.50 -17.21
C ASP A 377 13.13 2.92 -18.08
N GLY A 378 12.20 3.68 -17.50
CA GLY A 378 11.00 4.17 -18.17
C GLY A 378 9.88 3.13 -18.37
N SER A 379 10.01 1.94 -17.78
CA SER A 379 8.98 0.89 -17.79
C SER A 379 8.48 0.61 -16.39
N PHE A 380 7.23 0.17 -16.26
CA PHE A 380 6.70 -0.29 -14.99
C PHE A 380 6.80 -1.81 -14.89
N TRP A 381 7.26 -2.31 -13.76
CA TRP A 381 7.33 -3.72 -13.45
C TRP A 381 6.42 -4.02 -12.28
N ALA A 382 5.81 -5.20 -12.29
CA ALA A 382 4.77 -5.54 -11.36
C ALA A 382 4.73 -7.03 -11.07
N THR A 383 4.42 -7.40 -9.82
CA THR A 383 4.14 -8.79 -9.43
C THR A 383 2.63 -9.02 -9.38
N SER A 384 2.18 -10.18 -9.84
CA SER A 384 0.82 -10.68 -9.56
C SER A 384 0.73 -12.17 -9.85
N SER A 385 -0.07 -12.91 -9.07
CA SER A 385 -0.35 -14.34 -9.31
C SER A 385 0.91 -15.19 -9.56
N ALA A 386 1.96 -14.95 -8.76
CA ALA A 386 3.25 -15.63 -8.85
C ALA A 386 4.04 -15.42 -10.16
N LYS A 387 3.83 -14.27 -10.81
CA LYS A 387 4.45 -13.90 -12.09
C LYS A 387 5.03 -12.48 -11.99
N LEU A 388 6.10 -12.24 -12.75
CA LEU A 388 6.65 -10.90 -12.97
C LEU A 388 6.25 -10.40 -14.35
N TYR A 389 5.61 -9.25 -14.36
CA TYR A 389 5.16 -8.57 -15.56
C TYR A 389 6.01 -7.32 -15.79
N GLU A 390 6.33 -7.11 -17.06
CA GLU A 390 6.59 -5.76 -17.56
C GLU A 390 5.25 -5.20 -18.07
N LEU A 391 4.92 -3.99 -17.66
CA LEU A 391 3.72 -3.29 -18.09
C LEU A 391 4.07 -2.38 -19.26
N VAL A 392 3.71 -2.82 -20.46
CA VAL A 392 4.05 -2.12 -21.70
C VAL A 392 2.85 -1.32 -22.22
N PRO A 393 3.06 -0.22 -22.96
CA PRO A 393 1.96 0.47 -23.63
C PRO A 393 1.16 -0.47 -24.52
N ASN A 394 -0.16 -0.44 -24.39
CA ASN A 394 -1.06 -1.13 -25.29
C ASN A 394 -1.23 -0.30 -26.56
N THR A 395 -0.56 -0.72 -27.63
CA THR A 395 -0.64 -0.07 -28.95
C THR A 395 -1.80 -0.58 -29.80
N GLU A 396 -2.55 -1.57 -29.33
CA GLU A 396 -3.76 -2.02 -30.03
C GLU A 396 -4.79 -0.88 -29.96
N PRO A 397 -5.34 -0.44 -31.10
CA PRO A 397 -6.42 0.54 -31.08
C PRO A 397 -7.52 0.00 -30.18
N GLU A 398 -8.06 0.83 -29.29
CA GLU A 398 -9.20 0.46 -28.47
C GLU A 398 -10.34 0.11 -29.42
N GLY A 399 -10.50 -1.19 -29.70
CA GLY A 399 -11.67 -1.69 -30.39
C GLY A 399 -12.92 -1.37 -29.58
N GLU A 400 -14.07 -1.29 -30.25
CA GLU A 400 -15.35 -1.17 -29.55
C GLU A 400 -15.44 -2.20 -28.43
N CYS A 401 -15.77 -1.74 -27.22
CA CYS A 401 -15.86 -2.62 -26.08
C CYS A 401 -16.97 -3.65 -26.30
N LYS A 402 -16.59 -4.90 -26.59
CA LYS A 402 -17.52 -5.99 -26.89
C LYS A 402 -18.35 -6.42 -25.68
N THR A 403 -17.84 -6.16 -24.47
CA THR A 403 -18.46 -6.58 -23.21
C THR A 403 -18.39 -5.43 -22.21
N PRO A 404 -19.24 -4.40 -22.38
CA PRO A 404 -19.29 -3.30 -21.44
C PRO A 404 -19.83 -3.80 -20.10
N PHE A 405 -19.16 -3.40 -19.04
CA PHE A 405 -19.40 -3.90 -17.70
C PHE A 405 -19.29 -2.76 -16.69
N VAL A 406 -20.29 -2.59 -15.84
CA VAL A 406 -20.24 -1.60 -14.75
C VAL A 406 -19.82 -2.29 -13.47
N PHE A 407 -18.57 -2.10 -13.05
CA PHE A 407 -18.14 -2.50 -11.71
C PHE A 407 -18.80 -1.57 -10.68
N LEU A 408 -19.38 -2.15 -9.62
CA LEU A 408 -20.03 -1.38 -8.55
C LEU A 408 -19.09 -1.24 -7.36
N TYR A 409 -18.73 -2.36 -6.72
CA TYR A 409 -17.87 -2.37 -5.54
C TYR A 409 -17.32 -3.77 -5.24
N ASP A 410 -16.28 -3.84 -4.41
CA ASP A 410 -15.78 -5.09 -3.85
C ASP A 410 -16.69 -5.55 -2.70
N VAL A 411 -17.02 -6.84 -2.68
CA VAL A 411 -17.89 -7.45 -1.69
C VAL A 411 -17.04 -7.84 -0.48
N SER A 412 -17.50 -7.46 0.72
CA SER A 412 -16.82 -7.84 1.96
C SER A 412 -16.63 -9.36 2.04
N TYR A 413 -15.44 -9.80 2.44
CA TYR A 413 -15.16 -11.21 2.72
C TYR A 413 -16.05 -11.79 3.84
N LYS A 414 -16.67 -10.92 4.66
CA LYS A 414 -17.61 -11.30 5.71
C LYS A 414 -19.02 -11.60 5.17
N SER A 415 -19.33 -11.17 3.95
CA SER A 415 -20.64 -11.41 3.34
C SER A 415 -20.78 -12.87 2.92
N GLU A 416 -21.93 -13.48 3.24
CA GLU A 416 -22.19 -14.88 2.87
C GLU A 416 -22.16 -15.08 1.34
N PRO A 417 -21.72 -16.24 0.83
CA PRO A 417 -21.63 -16.50 -0.61
C PRO A 417 -22.95 -16.28 -1.39
N ASN A 418 -24.09 -16.43 -0.73
CA ASN A 418 -25.44 -16.23 -1.28
C ASN A 418 -26.06 -14.86 -0.95
N TYR A 419 -25.29 -13.91 -0.41
CA TYR A 419 -25.77 -12.56 -0.09
C TYR A 419 -26.50 -11.91 -1.29
N THR A 420 -27.63 -11.25 -1.02
CA THR A 420 -28.57 -10.81 -2.05
C THR A 420 -28.44 -9.33 -2.41
N PHE A 421 -27.56 -8.58 -1.75
CA PHE A 421 -27.30 -7.16 -2.04
C PHE A 421 -28.58 -6.28 -2.06
N PRO A 422 -29.41 -6.30 -0.99
CA PRO A 422 -30.73 -5.66 -1.00
C PRO A 422 -30.70 -4.16 -1.30
N THR A 423 -29.68 -3.44 -0.80
CA THR A 423 -29.52 -2.00 -1.07
C THR A 423 -29.27 -1.73 -2.56
N THR A 424 -28.38 -2.49 -3.19
CA THR A 424 -28.09 -2.36 -4.62
C THR A 424 -29.26 -2.79 -5.48
N ARG A 425 -29.96 -3.87 -5.12
CA ARG A 425 -31.20 -4.27 -5.80
C ARG A 425 -32.25 -3.18 -5.75
N LYS A 426 -32.46 -2.57 -4.56
CA LYS A 426 -33.40 -1.47 -4.39
C LYS A 426 -33.02 -0.24 -5.22
N ALA A 427 -31.74 0.11 -5.28
CA ALA A 427 -31.24 1.22 -6.10
C ALA A 427 -31.48 0.96 -7.60
N LEU A 428 -31.16 -0.24 -8.08
CA LEU A 428 -31.33 -0.60 -9.49
C LEU A 428 -32.78 -0.82 -9.89
N ALA A 429 -33.68 -1.17 -8.95
CA ALA A 429 -35.10 -1.43 -9.20
C ALA A 429 -35.82 -0.26 -9.89
N THR A 430 -35.32 0.96 -9.75
CA THR A 430 -35.89 2.17 -10.35
C THR A 430 -35.19 2.63 -11.63
N PHE A 431 -34.16 1.91 -12.09
CA PHE A 431 -33.45 2.23 -13.32
C PHE A 431 -34.30 1.86 -14.55
N PRO A 432 -34.46 2.77 -15.54
CA PRO A 432 -35.09 2.42 -16.82
C PRO A 432 -34.33 1.27 -17.51
N ASP A 433 -35.01 0.37 -18.21
CA ASP A 433 -34.37 -0.78 -18.90
C ASP A 433 -33.62 -1.76 -17.98
N ILE A 434 -34.04 -1.87 -16.72
CA ILE A 434 -33.49 -2.85 -15.76
C ILE A 434 -33.48 -4.30 -16.27
N ASP A 435 -34.43 -4.64 -17.14
CA ASP A 435 -34.57 -5.95 -17.79
C ASP A 435 -33.43 -6.26 -18.78
N LYS A 436 -32.69 -5.24 -19.22
CA LYS A 436 -31.49 -5.37 -20.05
C LYS A 436 -30.20 -5.48 -19.24
N LEU A 437 -30.28 -5.37 -17.92
CA LEU A 437 -29.14 -5.44 -17.02
C LEU A 437 -29.04 -6.81 -16.36
N GLN A 438 -27.80 -7.26 -16.14
CA GLN A 438 -27.55 -8.47 -15.36
C GLN A 438 -26.63 -8.15 -14.19
N LEU A 439 -27.17 -8.16 -12.97
CA LEU A 439 -26.38 -8.03 -11.75
C LEU A 439 -25.64 -9.34 -11.48
N VAL A 440 -24.33 -9.26 -11.35
CA VAL A 440 -23.45 -10.42 -11.21
C VAL A 440 -22.49 -10.26 -10.04
N ASP A 441 -22.33 -11.36 -9.31
CA ASP A 441 -21.39 -11.55 -8.21
C ASP A 441 -20.35 -12.59 -8.63
N PHE A 442 -19.07 -12.24 -8.58
CA PHE A 442 -17.99 -13.05 -9.14
C PHE A 442 -16.70 -12.89 -8.33
N VAL A 443 -15.73 -13.77 -8.59
CA VAL A 443 -14.43 -13.76 -7.90
C VAL A 443 -13.34 -13.47 -8.90
N GLU A 444 -12.56 -12.42 -8.63
CA GLU A 444 -11.46 -11.96 -9.46
C GLU A 444 -10.49 -11.14 -8.58
N GLY A 445 -9.49 -11.80 -7.98
CA GLY A 445 -8.64 -11.23 -6.90
C GLY A 445 -9.37 -11.09 -5.55
N GLY A 446 -10.63 -10.70 -5.58
CA GLY A 446 -11.57 -10.71 -4.47
C GLY A 446 -12.99 -10.96 -4.99
N ARG A 447 -13.97 -11.05 -4.07
CA ARG A 447 -15.37 -11.13 -4.46
C ARG A 447 -15.86 -9.73 -4.85
N ARG A 448 -16.55 -9.61 -5.99
CA ARG A 448 -16.93 -8.31 -6.58
C ARG A 448 -18.38 -8.34 -7.06
N LEU A 449 -18.99 -7.16 -7.08
CA LEU A 449 -20.33 -6.95 -7.64
C LEU A 449 -20.26 -6.01 -8.84
N GLY A 450 -20.97 -6.36 -9.91
CA GLY A 450 -21.10 -5.49 -11.08
C GLY A 450 -22.29 -5.82 -11.97
N LEU A 451 -22.43 -5.10 -13.07
CA LEU A 451 -23.51 -5.22 -14.03
C LEU A 451 -22.96 -5.49 -15.42
N VAL A 452 -23.42 -6.56 -16.06
CA VAL A 452 -23.31 -6.70 -17.52
C VAL A 452 -24.33 -5.77 -18.15
N VAL A 453 -23.88 -4.90 -19.05
CA VAL A 453 -24.71 -3.92 -19.73
C VAL A 453 -24.63 -4.12 -21.24
N PRO A 454 -25.67 -3.74 -22.01
CA PRO A 454 -25.69 -3.99 -23.45
C PRO A 454 -24.82 -3.02 -24.27
N SER A 455 -24.53 -1.84 -23.73
CA SER A 455 -23.73 -0.82 -24.43
C SER A 455 -23.02 0.10 -23.44
N LYS A 456 -22.08 0.90 -23.96
CA LYS A 456 -21.37 1.93 -23.19
C LYS A 456 -22.33 2.98 -22.64
N GLU A 457 -23.28 3.44 -23.46
CA GLU A 457 -24.25 4.48 -23.11
C GLU A 457 -25.16 4.03 -21.97
N VAL A 458 -25.61 2.77 -22.01
CA VAL A 458 -26.39 2.19 -20.91
C VAL A 458 -25.53 2.09 -19.64
N GLY A 459 -24.27 1.70 -19.78
CA GLY A 459 -23.32 1.68 -18.66
C GLY A 459 -23.13 3.05 -18.00
N GLU A 460 -22.96 4.11 -18.78
CA GLU A 460 -22.84 5.49 -18.30
C GLU A 460 -24.12 5.97 -17.61
N ALA A 461 -25.29 5.63 -18.16
CA ALA A 461 -26.58 5.93 -17.53
C ALA A 461 -26.76 5.21 -16.18
N VAL A 462 -26.37 3.93 -16.10
CA VAL A 462 -26.38 3.15 -14.85
C VAL A 462 -25.45 3.79 -13.81
N ILE A 463 -24.25 4.22 -14.20
CA ILE A 463 -23.29 4.89 -13.31
C ILE A 463 -23.90 6.16 -12.72
N ALA A 464 -24.51 7.01 -13.56
CA ALA A 464 -25.16 8.23 -13.11
C ALA A 464 -26.31 7.92 -12.13
N HIS A 465 -27.13 6.91 -12.42
CA HIS A 465 -28.24 6.49 -11.56
C HIS A 465 -27.77 5.95 -10.21
N VAL A 466 -26.76 5.08 -10.21
CA VAL A 466 -26.19 4.50 -8.98
C VAL A 466 -25.55 5.60 -8.12
N LYS A 467 -24.78 6.53 -8.72
CA LYS A 467 -24.21 7.68 -8.00
C LYS A 467 -25.27 8.58 -7.36
N GLY A 468 -26.45 8.72 -7.99
CA GLY A 468 -27.56 9.48 -7.45
C GLY A 468 -28.36 8.76 -6.35
N SER A 469 -28.34 7.42 -6.33
CA SER A 469 -29.20 6.59 -5.45
C SER A 469 -28.45 5.91 -4.31
N MET A 470 -27.14 5.71 -4.45
CA MET A 470 -26.27 5.08 -3.47
C MET A 470 -25.14 6.05 -3.08
N LYS A 471 -25.22 6.57 -1.86
CA LYS A 471 -24.19 7.48 -1.33
C LYS A 471 -22.87 6.74 -1.15
N ASP A 472 -21.76 7.41 -1.43
CA ASP A 472 -20.39 6.93 -1.22
C ASP A 472 -19.93 5.78 -2.13
N GLU A 473 -20.78 5.35 -3.08
CA GLU A 473 -20.40 4.39 -4.12
C GLU A 473 -19.72 5.10 -5.29
N ASP A 474 -18.76 4.42 -5.92
CA ASP A 474 -18.14 4.87 -7.17
C ASP A 474 -18.14 3.76 -8.23
N PRO A 475 -19.26 3.62 -8.97
CA PRO A 475 -19.34 2.67 -10.05
C PRO A 475 -18.53 3.13 -11.27
N ARG A 476 -17.98 2.17 -12.03
CA ARG A 476 -17.09 2.42 -13.17
C ARG A 476 -17.40 1.53 -14.35
N LEU A 477 -17.37 2.11 -15.55
CA LEU A 477 -17.50 1.37 -16.79
C LEU A 477 -16.13 0.80 -17.18
N VAL A 478 -16.08 -0.50 -17.38
CA VAL A 478 -14.89 -1.23 -17.83
C VAL A 478 -15.27 -2.15 -18.99
N CYS A 479 -14.27 -2.60 -19.75
CA CYS A 479 -14.47 -3.62 -20.76
C CYS A 479 -14.04 -4.97 -20.20
N TYR A 480 -15.02 -5.76 -19.74
CA TYR A 480 -14.75 -6.98 -19.01
C TYR A 480 -15.89 -8.00 -19.12
N ALA A 481 -15.52 -9.28 -19.18
CA ALA A 481 -16.45 -10.41 -19.15
C ALA A 481 -16.11 -11.29 -17.94
N PRO A 482 -16.91 -11.24 -16.84
CA PRO A 482 -16.65 -12.05 -15.67
C PRO A 482 -16.58 -13.55 -15.97
N ALA A 483 -15.56 -14.22 -15.46
CA ALA A 483 -15.47 -15.67 -15.51
C ALA A 483 -16.40 -16.28 -14.44
N LYS A 484 -17.34 -17.13 -14.86
CA LYS A 484 -18.27 -17.88 -13.97
C LYS A 484 -19.04 -17.00 -12.97
N PRO A 485 -19.76 -15.95 -13.42
CA PRO A 485 -20.52 -15.10 -12.52
C PRO A 485 -21.73 -15.84 -11.93
N ARG A 486 -22.06 -15.55 -10.67
CA ARG A 486 -23.37 -15.83 -10.09
C ARG A 486 -24.31 -14.69 -10.45
N VAL A 487 -25.39 -15.01 -11.16
CA VAL A 487 -26.45 -14.05 -11.47
C VAL A 487 -27.27 -13.78 -10.20
N VAL A 488 -27.45 -12.49 -9.89
CA VAL A 488 -28.27 -12.03 -8.77
C VAL A 488 -29.55 -11.42 -9.33
N SER A 489 -30.72 -11.89 -8.89
CA SER A 489 -32.00 -11.31 -9.32
C SER A 489 -32.09 -9.85 -8.89
N ILE A 490 -32.33 -8.93 -9.83
CA ILE A 490 -32.52 -7.51 -9.51
C ILE A 490 -33.94 -7.26 -8.98
N LYS A 491 -34.95 -7.94 -9.57
CA LYS A 491 -36.34 -7.86 -9.12
C LYS A 491 -36.50 -8.59 -7.77
N PRO A 492 -37.27 -8.04 -6.81
CA PRO A 492 -37.53 -8.60 -5.48
C PRO A 492 -37.85 -10.09 -5.48
#